data_AF-A0A1Y1MGZ7-F1
#
_entry.id   AF-A0A1Y1MGZ7-F1
#
_cell.length_a   1.000
_cell.length_b   1.000
_cell.length_c   1.000
_cell.angle_alpha   90.00
_cell.angle_beta   90.00
_cell.angle_gamma   90.00
#
_symmetry.space_group_name_H-M   'P 1'
#
loop_
_entity.id
_entity.type
_entity.pdbx_description
1 polymer ?
#
loop_
_entity_poly.entity_id
_entity_poly.type
_entity_poly.pdbx_seq_one_letter_code
_entity_poly.pdbx_strand_id
1 'polypeptide(L)'
;MFYVGFADFWMADQLNSLVTAFTDLQYFICFYATTDSWSSASNANYCVEKFIPIRAVVACLPAWFRFAQCLRRYRDTKEVFPHFANAAKYSTSFFVVIFTSLYHMHSTDYKSATENPFLYFWITASLISSCYAYTWDIKLDWGLFDSKAGDNKFLREEVVYSSNWFYYFAIVEDLILRFGWVLSISLIEMSYIHADIMVTILAPLEVFRRFIWNYFRLENEHLNNCGKFRAVRDISVAPIDCSDQIIILRMMDEVDGVTNRHKKRCVKTKKNPRLTLDGESTDDNMDN
;
A
#
# COMPACT_ATOMS: atom_id res chain seq x y z
N MET A 1 -4.34 21.12 11.20
CA MET A 1 -4.21 19.65 11.24
C MET A 1 -2.96 19.27 10.45
N PHE A 2 -2.07 18.43 10.99
CA PHE A 2 -0.81 18.08 10.31
C PHE A 2 -1.05 17.27 9.03
N TYR A 3 -0.27 17.56 7.98
CA TYR A 3 -0.29 16.84 6.70
C TYR A 3 0.28 15.42 6.89
N VAL A 4 -0.37 14.42 6.30
CA VAL A 4 0.08 13.02 6.35
C VAL A 4 1.06 12.77 5.21
N GLY A 5 2.34 12.64 5.54
CA GLY A 5 3.41 12.43 4.58
C GLY A 5 3.50 10.99 4.07
N PHE A 6 4.39 10.76 3.11
CA PHE A 6 4.75 9.41 2.67
C PHE A 6 5.36 8.59 3.82
N ALA A 7 6.16 9.21 4.69
CA ALA A 7 6.78 8.54 5.83
C ALA A 7 5.75 8.00 6.84
N ASP A 8 4.68 8.75 7.12
CA ASP A 8 3.62 8.34 8.06
C ASP A 8 2.82 7.14 7.55
N PHE A 9 2.55 7.15 6.22
CA PHE A 9 2.07 5.99 5.50
C PHE A 9 3.10 4.89 5.71
N TRP A 10 4.28 4.98 5.10
CA TRP A 10 5.28 3.93 5.03
C TRP A 10 5.54 3.24 6.38
N MET A 11 5.71 4.01 7.46
CA MET A 11 5.90 3.49 8.82
C MET A 11 4.74 2.61 9.29
N ALA A 12 3.50 3.04 9.08
CA ALA A 12 2.34 2.26 9.47
C ALA A 12 2.17 0.96 8.65
N ASP A 13 2.79 0.83 7.47
CA ASP A 13 2.85 -0.47 6.76
C ASP A 13 3.84 -1.41 7.45
N GLN A 14 4.95 -0.88 7.95
CA GLN A 14 5.91 -1.66 8.73
C GLN A 14 5.25 -2.20 10.00
N LEU A 15 4.42 -1.40 10.68
CA LEU A 15 3.69 -1.83 11.87
C LEU A 15 2.79 -3.05 11.59
N ASN A 16 2.22 -3.18 10.39
CA ASN A 16 1.37 -4.33 10.05
C ASN A 16 2.16 -5.65 9.97
N SER A 17 3.46 -5.60 9.69
CA SER A 17 4.34 -6.77 9.75
C SER A 17 4.88 -7.06 11.15
N LEU A 18 4.64 -6.16 12.11
CA LEU A 18 5.08 -6.29 13.51
C LEU A 18 3.99 -6.78 14.46
N VAL A 19 2.85 -7.27 13.94
CA VAL A 19 1.74 -7.79 14.75
C VAL A 19 2.21 -8.85 15.74
N THR A 20 3.04 -9.80 15.29
CA THR A 20 3.60 -10.84 16.17
C THR A 20 4.38 -10.24 17.34
N ALA A 21 5.25 -9.27 17.06
CA ALA A 21 6.03 -8.60 18.09
C ALA A 21 5.15 -7.86 19.11
N PHE A 22 4.06 -7.23 18.66
CA PHE A 22 3.09 -6.59 19.57
C PHE A 22 2.38 -7.61 20.46
N THR A 23 1.94 -8.74 19.89
CA THR A 23 1.27 -9.78 20.67
C THR A 23 2.22 -10.50 21.63
N ASP A 24 3.49 -10.65 21.26
CA ASP A 24 4.52 -11.21 22.13
C ASP A 24 4.89 -10.24 23.26
N LEU A 25 4.93 -8.93 22.98
CA LEU A 25 5.09 -7.91 24.01
C LEU A 25 3.94 -7.95 25.02
N GLN A 26 2.69 -8.12 24.55
CA GLN A 26 1.55 -8.29 25.44
C GLN A 26 1.67 -9.56 26.29
N TYR A 27 2.07 -10.68 25.69
CA TYR A 27 2.32 -11.93 26.41
C TYR A 27 3.41 -11.73 27.48
N PHE A 28 4.53 -11.12 27.11
CA PHE A 28 5.66 -10.82 28.00
C PHE A 28 5.20 -9.99 29.20
N ILE A 29 4.44 -8.91 28.96
CA ILE A 29 3.89 -8.08 30.05
C ILE A 29 3.00 -8.92 30.97
N CYS A 30 2.10 -9.73 30.42
CA CYS A 30 1.22 -10.59 31.22
C CYS A 30 2.00 -11.63 32.03
N PHE A 31 2.97 -12.30 31.41
CA PHE A 31 3.76 -13.36 32.02
C PHE A 31 4.50 -12.84 33.26
N TYR A 32 5.18 -11.69 33.13
CA TYR A 32 5.94 -11.09 34.23
C TYR A 32 5.04 -10.44 35.29
N ALA A 33 3.82 -10.02 34.93
CA ALA A 33 2.86 -9.46 35.89
C ALA A 33 2.11 -10.52 36.71
N THR A 34 2.04 -11.77 36.23
CA THR A 34 1.21 -12.83 36.83
C THR A 34 2.02 -13.99 37.40
N THR A 35 3.32 -14.06 37.10
CA THR A 35 4.20 -15.12 37.63
C THR A 35 4.78 -14.70 38.98
N ASP A 36 4.22 -15.23 40.06
CA ASP A 36 4.70 -14.99 41.43
C ASP A 36 5.98 -15.75 41.76
N SER A 37 6.18 -16.94 41.17
CA SER A 37 7.37 -17.78 41.39
C SER A 37 7.93 -18.31 40.07
N TRP A 38 9.16 -17.92 39.76
CA TRP A 38 9.81 -18.19 38.48
C TRP A 38 10.33 -19.64 38.39
N SER A 39 10.47 -20.31 39.53
CA SER A 39 10.89 -21.71 39.65
C SER A 39 9.75 -22.71 39.45
N SER A 40 8.49 -22.26 39.53
CA SER A 40 7.28 -23.09 39.43
C SER A 40 6.21 -22.41 38.58
N ALA A 41 6.60 -21.78 37.46
CA ALA A 41 5.66 -21.20 36.51
C ALA A 41 4.79 -22.31 35.90
N SER A 42 3.61 -22.55 36.49
CA SER A 42 2.87 -23.79 36.27
C SER A 42 2.00 -23.79 35.01
N ASN A 43 1.80 -22.65 34.33
CA ASN A 43 0.94 -22.57 33.14
C ASN A 43 1.43 -21.52 32.12
N ALA A 44 2.28 -21.91 31.17
CA ALA A 44 2.75 -21.03 30.10
C ALA A 44 1.62 -20.45 29.22
N ASN A 45 0.49 -21.16 29.13
CA ASN A 45 -0.66 -20.76 28.31
C ASN A 45 -1.65 -19.83 29.01
N TYR A 46 -1.50 -19.57 30.31
CA TYR A 46 -2.46 -18.75 31.07
C TYR A 46 -2.69 -17.37 30.44
N CYS A 47 -1.61 -16.71 30.03
CA CYS A 47 -1.66 -15.40 29.39
C CYS A 47 -2.24 -15.43 27.97
N VAL A 48 -2.16 -16.57 27.27
CA VAL A 48 -2.68 -16.75 25.92
C VAL A 48 -4.18 -17.05 25.96
N GLU A 49 -4.61 -17.95 26.84
CA GLU A 49 -6.00 -18.42 26.94
C GLU A 49 -6.90 -17.42 27.67
N LYS A 50 -6.43 -16.82 28.77
CA LYS A 50 -7.27 -15.93 29.59
C LYS A 50 -7.41 -14.53 29.01
N PHE A 51 -6.42 -14.07 28.24
CA PHE A 51 -6.37 -12.72 27.70
C PHE A 51 -6.56 -12.66 26.17
N ILE A 52 -7.27 -13.65 25.59
CA ILE A 52 -7.63 -13.66 24.16
C ILE A 52 -8.22 -12.31 23.69
N PRO A 53 -9.17 -11.65 24.41
CA PRO A 53 -9.72 -10.37 23.96
C PRO A 53 -8.67 -9.25 23.91
N ILE A 54 -7.76 -9.18 24.88
CA ILE A 54 -6.70 -8.16 24.90
C ILE A 54 -5.72 -8.42 23.76
N ARG A 55 -5.33 -9.68 23.56
CA ARG A 55 -4.44 -10.08 22.48
C ARG A 55 -5.04 -9.77 21.11
N ALA A 56 -6.35 -9.96 20.94
CA ALA A 56 -7.10 -9.57 19.75
C ALA A 56 -7.06 -8.05 19.50
N VAL A 57 -7.28 -7.24 20.54
CA VAL A 57 -7.18 -5.78 20.44
C VAL A 57 -5.77 -5.37 20.00
N VAL A 58 -4.74 -5.93 20.63
CA VAL A 58 -3.33 -5.65 20.30
C VAL A 58 -3.02 -6.04 18.85
N ALA A 59 -3.49 -7.20 18.39
CA ALA A 59 -3.32 -7.64 17.01
C ALA A 59 -4.02 -6.73 15.99
N CYS A 60 -5.15 -6.11 16.36
CA CYS A 60 -5.88 -5.16 15.52
C CYS A 60 -5.22 -3.77 15.43
N LEU A 61 -4.35 -3.39 16.37
CA LEU A 61 -3.82 -2.02 16.46
C LEU A 61 -3.10 -1.57 15.17
N PRO A 62 -2.18 -2.36 14.56
CA PRO A 62 -1.50 -1.91 13.35
C PRO A 62 -2.44 -1.67 12.17
N ALA A 63 -3.41 -2.57 11.97
CA ALA A 63 -4.43 -2.41 10.93
C ALA A 63 -5.33 -1.20 11.21
N TRP A 64 -5.67 -0.95 12.48
CA TRP A 64 -6.45 0.21 12.90
C TRP A 64 -5.75 1.53 12.59
N PHE A 65 -4.45 1.66 12.90
CA PHE A 65 -3.71 2.87 12.57
C PHE A 65 -3.73 3.16 11.07
N ARG A 66 -3.55 2.13 10.24
CA ARG A 66 -3.65 2.29 8.79
C ARG A 66 -5.04 2.62 8.31
N PHE A 67 -6.07 1.95 8.83
CA PHE A 67 -7.45 2.26 8.53
C PHE A 67 -7.81 3.71 8.85
N ALA A 68 -7.45 4.19 10.05
CA ALA A 68 -7.70 5.56 10.49
C ALA A 68 -6.96 6.60 9.64
N GLN A 69 -5.70 6.33 9.27
CA GLN A 69 -4.95 7.18 8.34
C GLN A 69 -5.63 7.24 6.96
N CYS A 70 -6.08 6.12 6.41
CA CYS A 70 -6.76 6.07 5.12
C CYS A 70 -8.07 6.85 5.14
N LEU A 71 -8.88 6.70 6.20
CA LEU A 71 -10.13 7.46 6.37
C LEU A 71 -9.87 8.96 6.51
N ARG A 72 -8.82 9.36 7.23
CA ARG A 72 -8.46 10.77 7.36
C ARG A 72 -8.08 11.37 6.02
N ARG A 73 -7.26 10.68 5.21
CA ARG A 73 -6.92 11.14 3.86
C ARG A 73 -8.12 11.17 2.94
N TYR A 74 -9.02 10.19 3.03
CA TYR A 74 -10.29 10.21 2.29
C TYR A 74 -11.13 11.44 2.67
N ARG A 75 -11.23 11.77 3.96
CA ARG A 75 -11.97 12.95 4.41
C ARG A 75 -11.36 14.25 3.91
N ASP A 76 -10.02 14.34 3.90
CA ASP A 76 -9.29 15.55 3.55
C ASP A 76 -9.23 15.77 2.01
N THR A 77 -9.17 14.71 1.20
CA THR A 77 -9.09 14.77 -0.29
C THR A 77 -10.43 14.57 -1.00
N LYS A 78 -11.38 13.88 -0.35
CA LYS A 78 -12.64 13.39 -0.94
C LYS A 78 -12.48 12.41 -2.11
N GLU A 79 -11.26 11.97 -2.39
CA GLU A 79 -10.97 10.98 -3.44
C GLU A 79 -11.18 9.56 -2.93
N VAL A 80 -12.17 8.85 -3.51
CA VAL A 80 -12.50 7.46 -3.12
C VAL A 80 -11.32 6.52 -3.41
N PHE A 81 -10.69 6.66 -4.57
CA PHE A 81 -9.50 5.90 -4.92
C PHE A 81 -8.27 6.81 -4.84
N PRO A 82 -7.15 6.40 -4.21
CA PRO A 82 -6.88 5.09 -3.60
C PRO A 82 -7.31 4.97 -2.13
N HIS A 83 -7.75 6.06 -1.49
CA HIS A 83 -7.83 6.13 -0.01
C HIS A 83 -8.90 5.22 0.62
N PHE A 84 -10.12 5.24 0.10
CA PHE A 84 -11.20 4.39 0.62
C PHE A 84 -10.95 2.92 0.32
N ALA A 85 -10.44 2.60 -0.88
CA ALA A 85 -10.07 1.24 -1.24
C ALA A 85 -8.99 0.69 -0.29
N ASN A 86 -7.99 1.50 0.07
CA ASN A 86 -6.98 1.10 1.04
C ASN A 86 -7.57 0.92 2.45
N ALA A 87 -8.52 1.76 2.86
CA ALA A 87 -9.24 1.57 4.13
C ALA A 87 -10.03 0.25 4.13
N ALA A 88 -10.72 -0.06 3.03
CA ALA A 88 -11.42 -1.33 2.87
C ALA A 88 -10.47 -2.52 2.97
N LYS A 89 -9.28 -2.44 2.37
CA LYS A 89 -8.21 -3.46 2.52
C LYS A 89 -7.91 -3.75 3.99
N TYR A 90 -7.56 -2.74 4.79
CA TYR A 90 -7.24 -2.96 6.22
C TYR A 90 -8.45 -3.37 7.07
N SER A 91 -9.67 -3.01 6.64
CA SER A 91 -10.88 -3.48 7.33
C SER A 91 -11.05 -5.00 7.25
N THR A 92 -10.57 -5.64 6.17
CA THR A 92 -10.59 -7.11 6.04
C THR A 92 -9.80 -7.79 7.16
N SER A 93 -8.71 -7.18 7.62
CA SER A 93 -7.87 -7.72 8.70
C SER A 93 -8.59 -7.73 10.05
N PHE A 94 -9.55 -6.82 10.30
CA PHE A 94 -10.37 -6.87 11.51
C PHE A 94 -11.22 -8.13 11.56
N PHE A 95 -11.83 -8.52 10.44
CA PHE A 95 -12.61 -9.76 10.36
C PHE A 95 -11.75 -10.99 10.61
N VAL A 96 -10.51 -11.02 10.08
CA VAL A 96 -9.55 -12.10 10.36
C VAL A 96 -9.32 -12.23 11.85
N VAL A 97 -8.98 -11.14 12.54
CA VAL A 97 -8.70 -11.17 13.98
C VAL A 97 -9.93 -11.54 14.80
N ILE A 98 -11.10 -11.00 14.47
CA ILE A 98 -12.37 -11.31 15.15
C ILE A 98 -12.68 -12.80 15.05
N PHE A 99 -12.66 -13.37 13.84
CA PHE A 99 -12.99 -14.80 13.66
C PHE A 99 -11.93 -15.72 14.24
N THR A 100 -10.65 -15.36 14.18
CA THR A 100 -9.58 -16.12 14.87
C THR A 100 -9.80 -16.12 16.39
N SER A 101 -10.18 -14.99 16.96
CA SER A 101 -10.44 -14.87 18.39
C SER A 101 -11.66 -15.68 18.82
N LEU A 102 -12.75 -15.61 18.04
CA LEU A 102 -13.96 -16.40 18.28
C LEU A 102 -13.70 -17.91 18.15
N TYR A 103 -12.86 -18.32 17.19
CA TYR A 103 -12.40 -19.70 17.03
C TYR A 103 -11.72 -20.20 18.30
N HIS A 104 -10.76 -19.46 18.84
CA HIS A 104 -10.07 -19.85 20.07
C HIS A 104 -10.97 -19.81 21.31
N MET A 105 -11.85 -18.81 21.43
CA MET A 105 -12.76 -18.69 22.58
C MET A 105 -13.77 -19.84 22.68
N HIS A 106 -14.27 -20.34 21.56
CA HIS A 106 -15.23 -21.44 21.52
C HIS A 106 -14.56 -22.79 21.22
N SER A 107 -13.24 -22.87 21.30
CA SER A 107 -12.51 -24.12 20.98
C SER A 107 -12.87 -25.27 21.92
N THR A 108 -13.25 -24.99 23.16
CA THR A 108 -13.67 -25.98 24.16
C THR A 108 -15.11 -26.47 23.97
N ASP A 109 -15.92 -25.77 23.19
CA ASP A 109 -17.34 -26.07 23.01
C ASP A 109 -17.58 -27.15 21.93
N TYR A 110 -16.56 -27.44 21.12
CA TYR A 110 -16.61 -28.39 20.02
C TYR A 110 -15.60 -29.53 20.22
N LYS A 111 -15.93 -30.75 19.77
CA LYS A 111 -15.05 -31.92 19.94
C LYS A 111 -13.91 -31.96 18.94
N SER A 112 -14.11 -31.35 17.76
CA SER A 112 -13.14 -31.27 16.68
C SER A 112 -13.08 -29.85 16.13
N ALA A 113 -11.90 -29.42 15.67
CA ALA A 113 -11.71 -28.13 15.01
C ALA A 113 -12.63 -27.95 13.79
N THR A 114 -12.91 -29.03 13.05
CA THR A 114 -13.77 -29.01 11.85
C THR A 114 -15.25 -28.80 12.14
N GLU A 115 -15.69 -29.05 13.38
CA GLU A 115 -17.07 -28.80 13.82
C GLU A 115 -17.30 -27.33 14.19
N ASN A 116 -16.21 -26.60 14.48
CA ASN A 116 -16.29 -25.21 14.87
C ASN A 116 -16.59 -24.32 13.64
N PRO A 117 -17.77 -23.66 13.56
CA PRO A 117 -18.13 -22.82 12.43
C PRO A 117 -17.20 -21.60 12.26
N PHE A 118 -16.59 -21.12 13.36
CA PHE A 118 -15.68 -19.99 13.33
C PHE A 118 -14.38 -20.29 12.56
N LEU A 119 -14.00 -21.58 12.42
CA LEU A 119 -12.88 -21.98 11.57
C LEU A 119 -13.13 -21.58 10.12
N TYR A 120 -14.31 -21.86 9.58
CA TYR A 120 -14.65 -21.55 8.18
C TYR A 120 -14.76 -20.03 7.95
N PHE A 121 -15.32 -19.29 8.90
CA PHE A 121 -15.34 -17.82 8.84
C PHE A 121 -13.94 -17.23 8.88
N TRP A 122 -13.06 -17.78 9.72
CA TRP A 122 -11.67 -17.36 9.78
C TRP A 122 -10.92 -17.64 8.48
N ILE A 123 -11.04 -18.85 7.92
CA ILE A 123 -10.42 -19.21 6.63
C ILE A 123 -10.92 -18.30 5.51
N THR A 124 -12.23 -18.06 5.44
CA THR A 124 -12.83 -17.20 4.41
C THR A 124 -12.36 -15.76 4.52
N ALA A 125 -12.35 -15.19 5.73
CA ALA A 125 -11.85 -13.85 5.96
C ALA A 125 -10.35 -13.73 5.64
N SER A 126 -9.55 -14.74 6.02
CA SER A 126 -8.11 -14.78 5.74
C SER A 126 -7.82 -14.86 4.24
N LEU A 127 -8.60 -15.65 3.50
CA LEU A 127 -8.52 -15.76 2.05
C LEU A 127 -8.82 -14.41 1.38
N ILE A 128 -9.94 -13.76 1.75
CA ILE A 128 -10.32 -12.46 1.20
C ILE A 128 -9.25 -11.41 1.51
N SER A 129 -8.79 -11.35 2.77
CA SER A 129 -7.78 -10.39 3.21
C SER A 129 -6.45 -10.59 2.46
N SER A 130 -6.00 -11.84 2.34
CA SER A 130 -4.76 -12.20 1.64
C SER A 130 -4.82 -11.88 0.15
N CYS A 131 -5.93 -12.23 -0.53
CA CYS A 131 -6.10 -11.94 -1.95
C CYS A 131 -6.17 -10.43 -2.22
N TYR A 132 -6.86 -9.67 -1.38
CA TYR A 132 -6.92 -8.21 -1.49
C TYR A 132 -5.50 -7.64 -1.31
N ALA A 133 -4.83 -7.96 -0.22
CA ALA A 133 -3.49 -7.46 0.07
C ALA A 133 -2.49 -7.81 -1.04
N TYR A 134 -2.48 -9.05 -1.51
CA TYR A 134 -1.62 -9.48 -2.63
C TYR A 134 -1.88 -8.69 -3.91
N THR A 135 -3.16 -8.51 -4.27
CA THR A 135 -3.54 -7.73 -5.45
C THR A 135 -3.11 -6.26 -5.30
N TRP A 136 -3.24 -5.72 -4.09
CA TRP A 136 -2.83 -4.35 -3.77
C TRP A 136 -1.31 -4.17 -3.91
N ASP A 137 -0.53 -5.09 -3.34
CA ASP A 137 0.93 -5.00 -3.33
C ASP A 137 1.47 -5.01 -4.77
N ILE A 138 0.98 -5.91 -5.62
CA ILE A 138 1.41 -6.00 -7.02
C ILE A 138 0.94 -4.81 -7.85
N LYS A 139 -0.37 -4.50 -7.83
CA LYS A 139 -0.95 -3.53 -8.78
C LYS A 139 -0.77 -2.08 -8.35
N LEU A 140 -0.89 -1.79 -7.05
CA LEU A 140 -0.93 -0.41 -6.56
C LEU A 140 0.37 -0.01 -5.90
N ASP A 141 0.95 -0.86 -5.04
CA ASP A 141 2.17 -0.50 -4.34
C ASP A 141 3.39 -0.59 -5.26
N TRP A 142 3.49 -1.64 -6.08
CA TRP A 142 4.58 -1.83 -7.04
C TRP A 142 4.26 -1.27 -8.44
N GLY A 143 2.98 -1.06 -8.76
CA GLY A 143 2.57 -0.53 -10.07
C GLY A 143 2.84 -1.50 -11.22
N LEU A 144 2.81 -2.81 -10.96
CA LEU A 144 3.01 -3.86 -11.95
C LEU A 144 1.67 -4.24 -12.60
N PHE A 145 1.73 -4.91 -13.75
CA PHE A 145 0.56 -5.24 -14.60
C PHE A 145 -0.12 -4.01 -15.25
N ASP A 146 0.65 -3.02 -15.72
CA ASP A 146 0.11 -2.04 -16.65
C ASP A 146 -0.05 -2.67 -18.04
N SER A 147 -1.26 -2.64 -18.59
CA SER A 147 -1.57 -3.17 -19.94
C SER A 147 -0.87 -2.41 -21.07
N LYS A 148 -0.21 -1.28 -20.77
CA LYS A 148 0.61 -0.52 -21.73
C LYS A 148 2.06 -0.95 -21.80
N ALA A 149 2.45 -1.96 -21.02
CA ALA A 149 3.78 -2.54 -21.07
C ALA A 149 4.08 -3.14 -22.45
N GLY A 150 5.04 -2.54 -23.17
CA GLY A 150 5.56 -3.06 -24.44
C GLY A 150 6.26 -4.42 -24.28
N ASP A 151 7.60 -4.45 -24.36
CA ASP A 151 8.36 -5.70 -24.42
C ASP A 151 8.47 -6.47 -23.08
N ASN A 152 8.13 -5.86 -21.95
CA ASN A 152 8.20 -6.49 -20.63
C ASN A 152 6.82 -7.06 -20.21
N LYS A 153 6.55 -8.33 -20.53
CA LYS A 153 5.28 -8.99 -20.21
C LYS A 153 4.97 -8.96 -18.70
N PHE A 154 3.87 -8.30 -18.33
CA PHE A 154 3.36 -8.07 -16.96
C PHE A 154 4.11 -7.03 -16.09
N LEU A 155 5.13 -6.38 -16.64
CA LEU A 155 5.94 -5.36 -15.96
C LEU A 155 5.66 -3.99 -16.56
N ARG A 156 5.70 -2.94 -15.75
CA ARG A 156 5.70 -1.53 -16.19
C ARG A 156 6.78 -1.22 -17.24
N GLU A 157 6.53 -0.20 -18.07
CA GLU A 157 7.40 0.18 -19.19
C GLU A 157 8.79 0.68 -18.73
N GLU A 158 8.85 1.47 -17.65
CA GLU A 158 10.12 1.91 -17.06
C GLU A 158 10.44 1.11 -15.80
N VAL A 159 11.44 0.23 -15.86
CA VAL A 159 12.01 -0.48 -14.70
C VAL A 159 13.36 0.14 -14.33
N VAL A 160 13.60 0.37 -13.03
CA VAL A 160 14.88 0.92 -12.55
C VAL A 160 15.93 -0.18 -12.47
N TYR A 161 15.53 -1.42 -12.19
CA TYR A 161 16.47 -2.52 -12.04
C TYR A 161 16.77 -3.22 -13.38
N SER A 162 18.05 -3.34 -13.66
CA SER A 162 18.56 -3.93 -14.91
C SER A 162 18.19 -5.41 -15.11
N SER A 163 17.76 -6.13 -14.07
CA SER A 163 17.41 -7.56 -14.17
C SER A 163 15.94 -7.79 -13.83
N ASN A 164 15.16 -8.17 -14.85
CA ASN A 164 13.74 -8.48 -14.74
C ASN A 164 13.42 -9.65 -13.79
N TRP A 165 14.40 -10.54 -13.53
CA TRP A 165 14.23 -11.69 -12.64
C TRP A 165 13.84 -11.28 -11.21
N PHE A 166 14.38 -10.16 -10.71
CA PHE A 166 14.08 -9.70 -9.34
C PHE A 166 12.59 -9.40 -9.13
N TYR A 167 11.90 -8.87 -10.14
CA TYR A 167 10.47 -8.60 -10.05
C TYR A 167 9.65 -9.88 -10.01
N TYR A 168 9.98 -10.87 -10.86
CA TYR A 168 9.29 -12.17 -10.85
C TYR A 168 9.54 -12.93 -9.54
N PHE A 169 10.77 -12.88 -9.02
CA PHE A 169 11.10 -13.42 -7.70
C PHE A 169 10.25 -12.77 -6.61
N ALA A 170 10.15 -11.45 -6.59
CA ALA A 170 9.35 -10.72 -5.60
C ALA A 170 7.85 -11.05 -5.68
N ILE A 171 7.29 -11.19 -6.88
CA ILE A 171 5.89 -11.61 -7.07
C ILE A 171 5.64 -12.99 -6.47
N VAL A 172 6.52 -13.96 -6.75
CA VAL A 172 6.38 -15.33 -6.26
C VAL A 172 6.61 -15.40 -4.75
N GLU A 173 7.63 -14.69 -4.26
CA GLU A 173 7.95 -14.62 -2.83
C GLU A 173 6.81 -14.00 -2.02
N ASP A 174 6.24 -12.89 -2.48
CA ASP A 174 5.09 -12.26 -1.82
C ASP A 174 3.88 -13.19 -1.81
N LEU A 175 3.62 -13.89 -2.91
CA LEU A 175 2.53 -14.88 -2.98
C LEU A 175 2.73 -15.99 -1.94
N ILE A 176 3.89 -16.64 -1.91
CA ILE A 176 4.16 -17.77 -1.01
C ILE A 176 4.03 -17.34 0.44
N LEU A 177 4.67 -16.23 0.83
CA LEU A 177 4.67 -15.79 2.22
C LEU A 177 3.33 -15.18 2.66
N ARG A 178 2.59 -14.52 1.75
CA ARG A 178 1.22 -14.03 2.03
C ARG A 178 0.29 -15.16 2.43
N PHE A 179 0.38 -16.28 1.72
CA PHE A 179 -0.41 -17.48 1.99
C PHE A 179 0.27 -18.42 3.00
N GLY A 180 1.33 -17.97 3.69
CA GLY A 180 2.03 -18.74 4.72
C GLY A 180 1.13 -19.19 5.88
N TRP A 181 0.03 -18.47 6.13
CA TRP A 181 -0.98 -18.89 7.11
C TRP A 181 -1.64 -20.23 6.75
N VAL A 182 -1.78 -20.55 5.46
CA VAL A 182 -2.35 -21.83 4.99
C VAL A 182 -1.43 -22.99 5.40
N LEU A 183 -0.12 -22.81 5.21
CA LEU A 183 0.89 -23.77 5.64
C LEU A 183 0.89 -23.91 7.17
N SER A 184 0.80 -22.79 7.89
CA SER A 184 0.71 -22.78 9.35
C SER A 184 -0.47 -23.60 9.86
N ILE A 185 -1.69 -23.32 9.41
CA ILE A 185 -2.89 -24.05 9.85
C ILE A 185 -2.77 -25.53 9.51
N SER A 186 -2.36 -25.86 8.28
CA SER A 186 -2.28 -27.25 7.82
C SER A 186 -1.30 -28.09 8.66
N LEU A 187 -0.12 -27.54 8.98
CA LEU A 187 0.91 -28.25 9.75
C LEU A 187 0.58 -28.37 11.24
N ILE A 188 -0.12 -27.38 11.79
CA ILE A 188 -0.58 -27.38 13.18
C ILE A 188 -1.71 -28.40 13.37
N GLU A 189 -2.73 -28.40 12.51
CA GLU A 189 -3.87 -29.33 12.60
C GLU A 189 -3.43 -30.79 12.39
N MET A 190 -2.47 -31.05 11.50
CA MET A 190 -1.88 -32.38 11.33
C MET A 190 -0.93 -32.79 12.48
N SER A 191 -0.74 -31.94 13.50
CA SER A 191 0.13 -32.18 14.65
C SER A 191 1.59 -32.47 14.29
N TYR A 192 2.07 -32.02 13.12
CA TYR A 192 3.48 -32.17 12.72
C TYR A 192 4.39 -31.14 13.38
N ILE A 193 3.89 -29.91 13.57
CA ILE A 193 4.67 -28.79 14.11
C ILE A 193 3.82 -28.01 15.11
N HIS A 194 4.40 -27.66 16.26
CA HIS A 194 3.76 -26.80 17.26
C HIS A 194 3.60 -25.36 16.73
N ALA A 195 2.53 -24.69 17.13
CA ALA A 195 2.20 -23.33 16.69
C ALA A 195 3.35 -22.33 16.94
N ASP A 196 4.04 -22.42 18.07
CA ASP A 196 5.13 -21.51 18.44
C ASP A 196 6.33 -21.62 17.48
N ILE A 197 6.64 -22.84 17.01
CA ILE A 197 7.70 -23.08 16.02
C ILE A 197 7.30 -22.47 14.68
N MET A 198 6.04 -22.64 14.26
CA MET A 198 5.53 -22.02 13.03
C MET A 198 5.61 -20.50 13.09
N VAL A 199 5.22 -19.88 14.21
CA VAL A 199 5.33 -18.42 14.41
C VAL A 199 6.79 -17.98 14.37
N THR A 200 7.69 -18.73 15.00
CA THR A 200 9.14 -18.44 15.01
C THR A 200 9.75 -18.46 13.60
N ILE A 201 9.25 -19.31 12.71
CA ILE A 201 9.70 -19.38 11.31
C ILE A 201 9.05 -18.29 10.45
N LEU A 202 7.73 -18.09 10.59
CA LEU A 202 6.98 -17.18 9.74
C LEU A 202 7.21 -15.71 10.08
N ALA A 203 7.48 -15.36 11.35
CA ALA A 203 7.66 -13.97 11.75
C ALA A 203 8.90 -13.30 11.11
N PRO A 204 10.11 -13.91 11.10
CA PRO A 204 11.24 -13.37 10.35
C PRO A 204 11.01 -13.34 8.84
N LEU A 205 10.30 -14.33 8.28
CA LEU A 205 9.95 -14.35 6.86
C LEU A 205 9.02 -13.21 6.49
N GLU A 206 8.06 -12.84 7.34
CA GLU A 206 7.20 -11.67 7.13
C GLU A 206 8.01 -10.36 7.12
N VAL A 207 9.06 -10.25 7.96
CA VAL A 207 9.98 -9.11 7.93
C VAL A 207 10.78 -9.07 6.63
N PHE A 208 11.27 -10.23 6.18
CA PHE A 208 11.98 -10.35 4.90
C PHE A 208 11.10 -9.97 3.70
N ARG A 209 9.85 -10.44 3.67
CA ARG A 209 8.85 -10.05 2.67
C ARG A 209 8.65 -8.54 2.63
N ARG A 210 8.51 -7.92 3.81
CA ARG A 210 8.34 -6.47 3.93
C ARG A 210 9.59 -5.71 3.46
N PHE A 211 10.78 -6.23 3.71
CA PHE A 211 12.03 -5.66 3.21
C PHE A 211 12.04 -5.62 1.67
N ILE A 212 11.67 -6.71 1.01
CA ILE A 212 11.53 -6.75 -0.46
C ILE A 212 10.45 -5.76 -0.91
N TRP A 213 9.27 -5.79 -0.29
CA TRP A 213 8.18 -4.86 -0.60
C TRP A 213 8.60 -3.39 -0.49
N ASN A 214 9.40 -3.03 0.52
CA ASN A 214 9.89 -1.66 0.72
C ASN A 214 10.70 -1.16 -0.48
N TYR A 215 11.51 -2.04 -1.06
CA TYR A 215 12.36 -1.71 -2.21
C TYR A 215 11.52 -1.32 -3.43
N PHE A 216 10.55 -2.16 -3.79
CA PHE A 216 9.65 -1.91 -4.93
C PHE A 216 8.66 -0.78 -4.65
N ARG A 217 8.21 -0.61 -3.41
CA ARG A 217 7.34 0.52 -3.04
C ARG A 217 8.08 1.85 -3.21
N LEU A 218 9.33 1.93 -2.75
CA LEU A 218 10.17 3.11 -2.91
C LEU A 218 10.47 3.39 -4.38
N GLU A 219 10.77 2.36 -5.16
CA GLU A 219 10.94 2.47 -6.62
C GLU A 219 9.68 3.04 -7.28
N ASN A 220 8.51 2.46 -7.01
CA ASN A 220 7.26 2.93 -7.62
C ASN A 220 6.92 4.38 -7.22
N GLU A 221 7.16 4.74 -5.95
CA GLU A 221 7.00 6.12 -5.49
C GLU A 221 8.01 7.06 -6.17
N HIS A 222 9.26 6.64 -6.36
CA HIS A 222 10.29 7.40 -7.04
C HIS A 222 9.91 7.67 -8.50
N LEU A 223 9.48 6.65 -9.25
CA LEU A 223 9.05 6.85 -10.63
C LEU A 223 7.78 7.68 -10.74
N ASN A 224 6.79 7.50 -9.86
CA ASN A 224 5.59 8.34 -9.84
C ASN A 224 5.92 9.82 -9.54
N ASN A 225 6.94 10.08 -8.72
CA ASN A 225 7.43 11.43 -8.47
C ASN A 225 8.25 11.99 -9.65
N CYS A 226 9.08 11.17 -10.31
CA CYS A 226 9.81 11.56 -11.52
C CYS A 226 8.84 11.90 -12.67
N GLY A 227 7.83 11.06 -12.92
CA GLY A 227 6.82 11.28 -13.96
C GLY A 227 5.93 12.51 -13.71
N LYS A 228 5.85 12.98 -12.46
CA LYS A 228 5.17 14.25 -12.09
C LYS A 228 6.12 15.44 -12.00
N PHE A 229 7.37 15.30 -12.43
CA PHE A 229 8.44 16.31 -12.33
C PHE A 229 8.70 16.80 -10.90
N ARG A 230 8.43 15.97 -9.89
CA ARG A 230 8.62 16.30 -8.46
C ARG A 230 9.95 15.82 -7.88
N ALA A 231 10.77 15.13 -8.66
CA ALA A 231 12.02 14.53 -8.20
C ALA A 231 13.18 15.53 -8.00
N VAL A 232 13.10 16.72 -8.60
CA VAL A 232 14.08 17.80 -8.39
C VAL A 232 13.36 19.02 -7.82
N ARG A 233 13.72 19.43 -6.60
CA ARG A 233 13.11 20.58 -5.90
C ARG A 233 13.38 21.93 -6.60
N ASP A 234 14.37 21.96 -7.48
CA ASP A 234 14.92 23.17 -8.09
C ASP A 234 14.38 23.46 -9.51
N ILE A 235 13.50 22.62 -10.05
CA ILE A 235 12.86 22.88 -11.36
C ILE A 235 11.35 22.77 -11.19
N SER A 236 10.71 23.87 -10.80
CA SER A 236 9.26 24.00 -10.89
C SER A 236 8.86 24.13 -12.36
N VAL A 237 8.70 23.01 -13.07
CA VAL A 237 8.00 23.03 -14.35
C VAL A 237 6.52 23.19 -14.01
N ALA A 238 5.96 24.38 -14.28
CA ALA A 238 4.52 24.55 -14.25
C ALA A 238 3.89 23.52 -15.22
N PRO A 239 2.72 22.94 -14.91
CA PRO A 239 2.04 22.07 -15.87
C PRO A 239 1.91 22.83 -17.20
N ILE A 240 2.47 22.26 -18.27
CA ILE A 240 2.41 22.84 -19.62
C ILE A 240 0.94 22.80 -20.02
N ASP A 241 0.33 23.97 -20.25
CA ASP A 241 -1.04 24.05 -20.74
C ASP A 241 -1.09 23.51 -22.18
N CYS A 242 -2.23 22.99 -22.65
CA CYS A 242 -2.37 22.53 -24.04
C CYS A 242 -2.03 23.64 -25.05
N SER A 243 -2.25 24.89 -24.65
CA SER A 243 -1.85 26.08 -25.40
C SER A 243 -0.32 26.17 -25.58
N ASP A 244 0.45 25.92 -24.51
CA ASP A 244 1.92 25.93 -24.52
C ASP A 244 2.50 24.79 -25.37
N GLN A 245 1.85 23.62 -25.41
CA GLN A 245 2.23 22.50 -26.29
C GLN A 245 2.12 22.84 -27.78
N ILE A 246 1.02 23.48 -28.19
CA ILE A 246 0.79 23.92 -29.58
C ILE A 246 1.81 24.99 -29.97
N ILE A 247 2.15 25.87 -29.04
CA ILE A 247 3.14 26.93 -29.24
C ILE A 247 4.55 26.32 -29.43
N ILE A 248 4.92 25.31 -28.65
CA ILE A 248 6.21 24.61 -28.80
C ILE A 248 6.28 23.86 -30.14
N LEU A 249 5.21 23.16 -30.53
CA LEU A 249 5.14 22.47 -31.82
C LEU A 249 5.33 23.45 -32.99
N ARG A 250 4.69 24.62 -32.94
CA ARG A 250 4.89 25.67 -33.95
C ARG A 250 6.32 26.21 -33.97
N MET A 251 6.95 26.37 -32.80
CA MET A 251 8.35 26.81 -32.72
C MET A 251 9.35 25.76 -33.25
N MET A 252 8.96 24.48 -33.32
CA MET A 252 9.78 23.41 -33.89
C MET A 252 9.64 23.33 -35.42
N ASP A 253 8.51 23.79 -35.97
CA ASP A 253 8.23 23.82 -37.41
C ASP A 253 8.74 25.09 -38.12
N GLU A 254 9.21 26.10 -37.37
CA GLU A 254 9.86 27.28 -37.95
C GLU A 254 11.27 26.93 -38.46
N VAL A 255 11.54 27.25 -39.73
CA VAL A 255 12.78 26.89 -40.46
C VAL A 255 14.03 27.54 -39.85
N ASP A 256 13.86 28.65 -39.16
CA ASP A 256 14.91 29.35 -38.41
C ASP A 256 14.78 29.01 -36.92
N GLY A 257 15.52 28.00 -36.46
CA GLY A 257 15.43 27.47 -35.10
C GLY A 257 15.48 28.52 -33.97
N VAL A 258 15.00 28.12 -32.79
CA VAL A 258 14.75 28.98 -31.62
C VAL A 258 15.98 29.82 -31.20
N THR A 259 15.97 31.12 -31.54
CA THR A 259 16.93 32.07 -30.98
C THR A 259 16.58 32.41 -29.53
N ASN A 260 17.32 31.86 -28.57
CA ASN A 260 17.19 32.19 -27.15
C ASN A 260 17.63 33.64 -26.88
N ARG A 261 16.68 34.59 -26.87
CA ARG A 261 16.97 35.97 -26.45
C ARG A 261 16.73 36.13 -24.95
N HIS A 262 17.81 36.29 -24.20
CA HIS A 262 17.81 36.60 -22.77
C HIS A 262 16.88 37.78 -22.39
N LYS A 263 16.11 37.53 -21.31
CA LYS A 263 15.65 38.46 -20.26
C LYS A 263 14.95 39.75 -20.73
N LYS A 264 13.61 39.75 -20.73
CA LYS A 264 12.82 40.98 -20.59
C LYS A 264 11.94 40.94 -19.33
N ARG A 265 12.11 41.98 -18.51
CA ARG A 265 11.34 42.33 -17.31
C ARG A 265 9.84 42.31 -17.60
N CYS A 266 9.07 41.65 -16.73
CA CYS A 266 7.62 41.69 -16.71
C CYS A 266 7.12 43.13 -16.40
N VAL A 267 6.49 43.78 -17.38
CA VAL A 267 5.65 44.97 -17.14
C VAL A 267 4.21 44.48 -17.02
N LYS A 268 3.61 44.65 -15.84
CA LYS A 268 2.19 44.37 -15.61
C LYS A 268 1.36 45.45 -16.30
N THR A 269 0.60 45.08 -17.32
CA THR A 269 -0.54 45.90 -17.79
C THR A 269 -1.80 45.05 -17.73
N LYS A 270 -2.70 45.42 -16.82
CA LYS A 270 -4.08 44.92 -16.75
C LYS A 270 -4.82 45.29 -18.03
N LYS A 271 -5.46 44.32 -18.70
CA LYS A 271 -6.71 44.53 -19.45
C LYS A 271 -7.47 43.20 -19.59
N ASN A 272 -8.74 43.25 -19.19
CA ASN A 272 -9.72 42.15 -19.23
C ASN A 272 -10.12 41.79 -20.67
N PRO A 273 -10.64 40.57 -20.90
CA PRO A 273 -10.89 40.03 -22.23
C PRO A 273 -12.24 40.53 -22.78
N ARG A 274 -12.28 40.86 -24.07
CA ARG A 274 -13.52 40.86 -24.84
C ARG A 274 -13.30 40.08 -26.13
N LEU A 275 -13.93 38.91 -26.18
CA LEU A 275 -14.30 38.24 -27.41
C LEU A 275 -15.20 39.19 -28.22
N THR A 276 -14.89 39.39 -29.49
CA THR A 276 -15.90 39.60 -30.53
C THR A 276 -15.42 38.86 -31.78
N LEU A 277 -16.28 37.94 -32.20
CA LEU A 277 -16.17 37.10 -33.40
C LEU A 277 -16.19 37.95 -34.67
N ASP A 278 -15.58 37.36 -35.70
CA ASP A 278 -15.44 37.82 -37.08
C ASP A 278 -16.72 38.35 -37.72
N GLY A 279 -16.51 39.25 -38.68
CA GLY A 279 -17.41 39.48 -39.78
C GLY A 279 -17.19 40.84 -40.41
N GLU A 280 -16.35 40.93 -41.43
CA GLU A 280 -16.63 41.85 -42.54
C GLU A 280 -15.90 41.44 -43.82
N SER A 281 -16.68 41.52 -44.89
CA SER A 281 -16.53 41.06 -46.26
C SER A 281 -15.44 41.78 -47.03
N THR A 282 -14.76 41.03 -47.90
CA THR A 282 -13.92 41.57 -48.98
C THR A 282 -14.80 42.20 -50.05
N ASP A 283 -14.76 43.53 -50.17
CA ASP A 283 -15.17 44.24 -51.38
C ASP A 283 -13.98 44.31 -52.34
N ASP A 284 -14.17 43.75 -53.52
CA ASP A 284 -13.30 43.91 -54.69
C ASP A 284 -13.35 45.36 -55.18
N ASN A 285 -12.19 46.00 -55.29
CA ASN A 285 -11.89 47.03 -56.29
C ASN A 285 -10.38 47.28 -56.33
N MET A 286 -9.74 46.94 -57.44
CA MET A 286 -8.46 47.54 -57.83
C MET A 286 -8.54 48.01 -59.29
N ASP A 287 -8.09 49.25 -59.43
CA ASP A 287 -8.14 50.17 -60.56
C ASP A 287 -7.38 49.74 -61.83
N ASN A 288 -7.82 50.38 -62.93
CA ASN A 288 -7.09 50.80 -64.15
C ASN A 288 -6.45 49.75 -65.08
#